data_AF-A0A7T7XPK4-F1
#
_entry.id   AF-A0A7T7XPK4-F1
#
_cell.length_a   1.000
_cell.length_b   1.000
_cell.length_c   1.000
_cell.angle_alpha   90.00
_cell.angle_beta   90.00
_cell.angle_gamma   90.00
#
_symmetry.space_group_name_H-M   'P 1'
#
loop_
_entity.id
_entity.type
_entity.pdbx_description
1 polymer ?
#
loop_
_entity_poly.entity_id
_entity_poly.type
_entity_poly.pdbx_seq_one_letter_code
_entity_poly.pdbx_strand_id
1 'polypeptide(L)'
;MNVIEAAAAKEKQTKKIIYSFSVQNETFEAHYFKGKNPSLELLYNGTPVMTADKPNTRFTYEIQKGSTPVKITLWIENAAYSVFIGKVNGIGIEVDGIPVQHTVTDPGTHIKNGRTALYALLFILAVKSLFTYFSTFSEYSSHLVAGISSTLYLIPLLLIAAAAVKYAQWTRFALIAGMVVSIIEMLDYILAVPGSIASGTNGMTMVIWIALRISVWCTLYNAFKWKSKQKEHPAAIPDVSR
;
A
#
# COMPACT_ATOMS: atom_id res chain seq x y z
N MET A 1 14.36 1.57 18.21
CA MET A 1 13.98 1.98 16.84
C MET A 1 14.68 3.31 16.58
N ASN A 2 15.76 3.36 15.81
CA ASN A 2 16.33 4.65 15.39
C ASN A 2 15.44 5.18 14.27
N VAL A 3 14.36 5.81 14.66
CA VAL A 3 13.43 6.44 13.74
C VAL A 3 14.05 7.76 13.30
N ILE A 4 14.25 7.92 12.00
CA ILE A 4 14.57 9.22 11.42
C ILE A 4 13.23 9.82 11.01
N GLU A 5 12.68 10.67 11.87
CA GLU A 5 11.47 11.42 11.59
C GLU A 5 11.80 12.64 10.73
N ALA A 6 11.05 12.83 9.66
CA ALA A 6 11.12 14.04 8.86
C ALA A 6 9.94 14.96 9.20
N ALA A 7 10.24 16.21 9.54
CA ALA A 7 9.25 17.27 9.59
C ALA A 7 9.03 17.80 8.16
N ALA A 8 7.79 17.72 7.68
CA ALA A 8 7.43 18.19 6.34
C ALA A 8 6.73 19.56 6.40
N ALA A 9 7.39 20.60 5.89
CA ALA A 9 6.81 21.93 5.72
C ALA A 9 6.41 22.15 4.25
N LYS A 10 5.17 22.62 4.01
CA LYS A 10 4.67 22.91 2.66
C LYS A 10 4.65 24.41 2.41
N GLU A 11 5.36 24.84 1.38
CA GLU A 11 5.33 26.22 0.92
C GLU A 11 4.40 26.33 -0.31
N LYS A 12 3.20 26.87 -0.10
CA LYS A 12 2.13 26.87 -1.12
C LYS A 12 2.46 27.71 -2.36
N GLN A 13 3.23 28.78 -2.20
CA GLN A 13 3.54 29.71 -3.30
C GLN A 13 4.58 29.15 -4.28
N THR A 14 5.56 28.38 -3.79
CA THR A 14 6.68 27.85 -4.58
C THR A 14 6.48 26.40 -5.03
N LYS A 15 5.35 25.77 -4.70
CA LYS A 15 5.11 24.31 -4.86
C LYS A 15 6.26 23.47 -4.27
N LYS A 16 6.92 23.99 -3.25
CA LYS A 16 8.07 23.39 -2.58
C LYS A 16 7.61 22.66 -1.32
N ILE A 17 8.16 21.47 -1.09
CA ILE A 17 8.00 20.75 0.17
C ILE A 17 9.39 20.53 0.75
N ILE A 18 9.58 20.97 1.99
CA ILE A 18 10.84 20.85 2.71
C ILE A 18 10.69 19.70 3.69
N TYR A 19 11.59 18.74 3.61
CA TYR A 19 11.68 17.60 4.53
C TYR A 19 12.94 17.79 5.37
N SER A 20 12.77 18.19 6.62
CA SER A 20 13.87 18.38 7.56
C SER A 20 13.99 17.15 8.46
N PHE A 21 15.19 16.57 8.53
CA PHE A 21 15.46 15.40 9.36
C PHE A 21 16.87 15.47 9.94
N SER A 22 17.08 14.83 11.09
CA SER A 22 18.37 14.86 11.77
C SER A 22 19.00 13.48 11.84
N VAL A 23 20.29 13.39 11.56
CA VAL A 23 21.09 12.17 11.64
C VAL A 23 22.32 12.46 12.46
N GLN A 24 22.51 11.76 13.58
CA GLN A 24 23.70 11.91 14.44
C GLN A 24 24.05 13.38 14.78
N ASN A 25 23.05 14.15 15.23
CA ASN A 25 23.11 15.57 15.58
C ASN A 25 23.38 16.56 14.42
N GLU A 26 23.32 16.11 13.17
CA GLU A 26 23.38 16.99 12.01
C GLU A 26 22.01 17.17 11.39
N THR A 27 21.77 18.34 10.80
CA THR A 27 20.49 18.68 10.19
C THR A 27 20.59 18.60 8.68
N PHE A 28 19.69 17.79 8.11
CA PHE A 28 19.52 17.63 6.68
C PHE A 28 18.19 18.22 6.26
N GLU A 29 18.18 18.82 5.07
CA GLU A 29 16.95 19.26 4.45
C GLU A 29 16.87 18.73 3.03
N ALA A 30 15.74 18.09 2.71
CA ALA A 30 15.40 17.66 1.37
C ALA A 30 14.33 18.62 0.81
N HIS A 31 14.70 19.41 -0.18
CA HIS A 31 13.83 20.39 -0.84
C HIS A 31 13.25 19.77 -2.10
N TYR A 32 11.97 19.43 -2.05
CA TYR A 32 11.25 18.84 -3.18
C TYR A 32 10.48 19.92 -3.96
N PHE A 33 10.84 20.11 -5.22
CA PHE A 33 10.19 21.06 -6.12
C PHE A 33 9.16 20.34 -7.00
N LYS A 34 7.87 20.63 -6.77
CA LYS A 34 6.79 20.05 -7.59
C LYS A 34 6.57 20.90 -8.85
N GLY A 35 7.01 20.38 -10.00
CA GLY A 35 6.82 21.02 -11.30
C GLY A 35 6.65 20.02 -12.44
N LYS A 36 6.69 20.51 -13.68
CA LYS A 36 6.70 19.67 -14.90
C LYS A 36 7.93 18.74 -14.92
N ASN A 37 9.05 19.26 -14.43
CA ASN A 37 10.28 18.53 -14.18
C ASN A 37 10.51 18.53 -12.66
N PRO A 38 10.07 17.50 -11.91
CA PRO A 38 10.26 17.45 -10.48
C PRO A 38 11.76 17.30 -10.15
N SER A 39 12.23 18.00 -9.14
CA SER A 39 13.60 17.87 -8.62
C SER A 39 13.59 17.79 -7.09
N LEU A 40 14.58 17.10 -6.55
CA LEU A 40 14.78 16.92 -5.12
C LEU A 40 16.23 17.29 -4.79
N GLU A 41 16.40 18.36 -4.05
CA GLU A 41 17.71 18.87 -3.65
C GLU A 41 17.97 18.53 -2.19
N LEU A 42 19.16 18.02 -1.89
CA LEU A 42 19.64 17.75 -0.53
C LEU A 42 20.55 18.88 -0.09
N LEU A 43 20.24 19.43 1.08
CA LEU A 43 21.06 20.39 1.77
C LEU A 43 21.62 19.77 3.04
N TYR A 44 22.90 19.96 3.24
CA TYR A 44 23.61 19.63 4.47
C TYR A 44 24.06 20.93 5.12
N ASN A 45 23.57 21.21 6.34
CA ASN A 45 23.82 22.46 7.05
C ASN A 45 23.56 23.72 6.17
N GLY A 46 22.51 23.69 5.36
CA GLY A 46 22.13 24.79 4.46
C GLY A 46 22.90 24.88 3.15
N THR A 47 23.90 24.02 2.91
CA THR A 47 24.65 23.97 1.64
C THR A 47 24.10 22.84 0.76
N PRO A 48 23.76 23.10 -0.52
CA PRO A 48 23.32 22.05 -1.43
C PRO A 48 24.46 21.09 -1.75
N VAL A 49 24.24 19.79 -1.53
CA VAL A 49 25.24 18.73 -1.73
C VAL A 49 24.88 17.75 -2.83
N MET A 50 23.59 17.64 -3.17
CA MET A 50 23.12 16.70 -4.18
C MET A 50 21.77 17.15 -4.74
N THR A 51 21.55 16.90 -6.03
CA THR A 51 20.24 17.10 -6.67
C THR A 51 19.86 15.85 -7.44
N ALA A 52 18.68 15.31 -7.14
CA ALA A 52 18.01 14.26 -7.90
C ALA A 52 16.96 14.91 -8.82
N ASP A 53 17.26 14.98 -10.10
CA ASP A 53 16.43 15.59 -11.15
C ASP A 53 15.83 14.55 -12.12
N LYS A 54 16.36 13.32 -12.11
CA LYS A 54 15.85 12.21 -12.91
C LYS A 54 14.86 11.35 -12.11
N PRO A 55 13.60 11.24 -12.58
CA PRO A 55 12.64 10.34 -11.96
C PRO A 55 13.09 8.88 -12.01
N ASN A 56 12.66 8.08 -11.04
CA ASN A 56 12.91 6.65 -10.89
C ASN A 56 14.40 6.27 -10.88
N THR A 57 15.28 7.24 -10.61
CA THR A 57 16.73 7.04 -10.49
C THR A 57 17.14 7.32 -9.06
N ARG A 58 17.90 6.39 -8.45
CA ARG A 58 18.47 6.55 -7.12
C ARG A 58 19.81 7.28 -7.19
N PHE A 59 19.97 8.30 -6.35
CA PHE A 59 21.20 9.05 -6.19
C PHE A 59 21.68 8.87 -4.76
N THR A 60 22.91 8.38 -4.58
CA THR A 60 23.49 8.13 -3.26
C THR A 60 24.65 9.09 -3.04
N TYR A 61 24.56 9.85 -1.96
CA TYR A 61 25.61 10.73 -1.47
C TYR A 61 26.28 10.08 -0.26
N GLU A 62 27.61 10.05 -0.24
CA GLU A 62 28.36 9.57 0.92
C GLU A 62 28.99 10.75 1.64
N ILE A 63 28.66 10.89 2.92
CA ILE A 63 29.23 11.89 3.80
C ILE A 63 30.34 11.22 4.60
N GLN A 64 31.57 11.66 4.37
CA GLN A 64 32.74 11.24 5.15
C GLN A 64 32.65 11.87 6.54
N LYS A 65 32.28 11.08 7.55
CA LYS A 65 32.22 11.52 8.95
C LYS A 65 33.11 10.65 9.82
N GLY A 66 34.24 11.20 10.26
CA GLY A 66 35.19 10.48 11.10
C GLY A 66 35.57 9.13 10.48
N SER A 67 35.36 8.03 11.22
CA SER A 67 35.72 6.66 10.79
C SER A 67 34.61 5.89 10.06
N THR A 68 33.37 6.39 10.01
CA THR A 68 32.24 5.68 9.38
C THR A 68 31.45 6.61 8.46
N PRO A 69 31.49 6.40 7.14
CA PRO A 69 30.73 7.21 6.19
C PRO A 69 29.24 6.94 6.34
N VAL A 70 28.43 8.01 6.25
CA VAL A 70 26.97 7.95 6.22
C VAL A 70 26.51 8.06 4.77
N LYS A 71 25.66 7.12 4.32
CA LYS A 71 25.13 7.09 2.96
C LYS A 71 23.70 7.59 2.94
N ILE A 72 23.44 8.67 2.21
CA ILE A 72 22.09 9.21 2.01
C ILE A 72 21.67 8.92 0.57
N THR A 73 20.59 8.16 0.40
CA THR A 73 20.03 7.83 -0.92
C THR A 73 18.71 8.56 -1.13
N LEU A 74 18.60 9.24 -2.26
CA LEU A 74 17.47 10.08 -2.66
C LEU A 74 16.96 9.70 -4.03
N TRP A 75 15.65 9.76 -4.23
CA TRP A 75 15.05 9.64 -5.55
C TRP A 75 13.66 10.24 -5.60
N ILE A 76 13.20 10.46 -6.82
CA ILE A 76 11.82 10.84 -7.11
C ILE A 76 11.14 9.62 -7.72
N GLU A 77 10.10 9.12 -7.06
CA GLU A 77 9.27 8.04 -7.60
C GLU A 77 8.14 8.67 -8.43
N ASN A 78 8.18 8.45 -9.74
CA ASN A 78 7.08 8.75 -10.66
C ASN A 78 6.48 7.44 -11.15
N ALA A 79 5.24 7.19 -10.74
CA ALA A 79 4.45 6.06 -11.21
C ALA A 79 5.01 4.67 -10.86
N ALA A 80 5.29 4.40 -9.58
CA ALA A 80 5.33 3.01 -9.12
C ALA A 80 3.92 2.41 -9.28
N TYR A 81 3.68 1.74 -10.40
CA TYR A 81 2.44 1.01 -10.63
C TYR A 81 2.40 -0.19 -9.69
N SER A 82 1.54 -0.10 -8.68
CA SER A 82 0.91 -1.28 -8.11
C SER A 82 -0.53 -1.27 -8.61
N VAL A 83 -0.95 -2.35 -9.25
CA VAL A 83 -2.31 -2.51 -9.79
C VAL A 83 -3.38 -2.29 -8.71
N PHE A 84 -3.03 -2.35 -7.42
CA PHE A 84 -3.97 -2.26 -6.30
C PHE A 84 -3.58 -1.23 -5.22
N ILE A 85 -2.29 -0.89 -5.05
CA ILE A 85 -1.86 0.13 -4.07
C ILE A 85 -1.99 1.56 -4.66
N GLY A 86 -2.43 1.70 -5.90
CA GLY A 86 -2.54 3.00 -6.56
C GLY A 86 -1.16 3.58 -6.89
N LYS A 87 -1.19 4.70 -7.61
CA LYS A 87 0.02 5.38 -8.08
C LYS A 87 0.70 6.07 -6.90
N VAL A 88 1.79 5.49 -6.39
CA VAL A 88 2.62 6.18 -5.40
C VAL A 88 3.55 7.11 -6.15
N ASN A 89 3.28 8.41 -6.07
CA ASN A 89 4.20 9.45 -6.53
C ASN A 89 4.74 10.16 -5.30
N GLY A 90 6.03 10.45 -5.29
CA GLY A 90 6.65 11.19 -4.20
C GLY A 90 8.16 11.09 -4.25
N ILE A 91 8.77 11.32 -3.10
CA ILE A 91 10.23 11.23 -2.93
C ILE A 91 10.57 10.09 -1.99
N GLY A 92 11.68 9.41 -2.24
CA GLY A 92 12.28 8.43 -1.34
C GLY A 92 13.55 8.98 -0.70
N ILE A 93 13.69 8.75 0.60
CA ILE A 93 14.90 9.09 1.35
C ILE A 93 15.27 7.88 2.21
N GLU A 94 16.51 7.39 2.06
CA GLU A 94 17.12 6.35 2.89
C GLU A 94 18.43 6.88 3.46
N VAL A 95 18.72 6.59 4.74
CA VAL A 95 19.98 6.89 5.41
C VAL A 95 20.58 5.57 5.88
N ASP A 96 21.74 5.18 5.34
CA ASP A 96 22.36 3.87 5.57
C ASP A 96 21.41 2.69 5.33
N GLY A 97 20.53 2.84 4.32
CA GLY A 97 19.47 1.89 4.01
C GLY A 97 18.26 1.94 4.95
N ILE A 98 18.25 2.81 5.97
CA ILE A 98 17.09 3.01 6.85
C ILE A 98 16.15 4.04 6.22
N PRO A 99 14.87 3.71 6.00
CA PRO A 99 13.92 4.65 5.41
C PRO A 99 13.58 5.79 6.36
N VAL A 100 13.60 7.03 5.85
CA VAL A 100 13.10 8.21 6.57
C VAL A 100 11.58 8.21 6.56
N GLN A 101 10.94 8.46 7.71
CA GLN A 101 9.48 8.40 7.81
C GLN A 101 8.78 9.43 6.91
N HIS A 102 7.54 9.12 6.52
CA HIS A 102 6.68 9.98 5.71
C HIS A 102 7.18 10.28 4.29
N THR A 103 8.22 9.58 3.83
CA THR A 103 8.65 9.55 2.42
C THR A 103 8.12 8.28 1.75
N VAL A 104 8.32 8.08 0.43
CA VAL A 104 7.85 6.86 -0.27
C VAL A 104 8.60 5.60 0.13
N THR A 105 9.74 5.72 0.82
CA THR A 105 10.48 4.58 1.37
C THR A 105 9.91 4.07 2.67
N ASP A 106 9.21 4.94 3.40
CA ASP A 106 8.41 4.54 4.55
C ASP A 106 7.35 3.51 4.09
N PRO A 107 7.43 2.26 4.58
CA PRO A 107 6.46 1.23 4.25
C PRO A 107 5.02 1.68 4.51
N GLY A 108 4.78 2.55 5.50
CA GLY A 108 3.47 3.11 5.85
C GLY A 108 2.89 4.04 4.77
N THR A 109 3.73 4.72 3.98
CA THR A 109 3.29 5.58 2.88
C THR A 109 2.69 4.76 1.74
N HIS A 110 3.24 3.57 1.46
CA HIS A 110 2.63 2.64 0.51
C HIS A 110 1.27 2.15 0.99
N ILE A 111 1.12 1.87 2.29
CA ILE A 111 -0.19 1.45 2.80
C ILE A 111 -1.21 2.56 2.59
N LYS A 112 -0.93 3.86 2.83
CA LYS A 112 -1.92 4.95 2.66
C LYS A 112 -2.63 5.04 1.29
N ASN A 113 -2.07 4.48 0.22
CA ASN A 113 -2.69 4.48 -1.11
C ASN A 113 -3.50 3.20 -1.45
N GLY A 114 -3.50 2.16 -0.61
CA GLY A 114 -4.26 0.92 -0.81
C GLY A 114 -5.79 1.03 -0.64
N ARG A 115 -6.32 2.23 -0.43
CA ARG A 115 -7.77 2.49 -0.34
C ARG A 115 -8.52 2.06 -1.61
N THR A 116 -7.88 2.22 -2.78
CA THR A 116 -8.48 1.85 -4.07
C THR A 116 -8.69 0.34 -4.19
N ALA A 117 -7.75 -0.49 -3.67
CA ALA A 117 -7.93 -1.93 -3.61
C ALA A 117 -9.16 -2.33 -2.81
N LEU A 118 -9.39 -1.66 -1.67
CA LEU A 118 -10.55 -1.94 -0.84
C LEU A 118 -11.86 -1.57 -1.52
N TYR A 119 -11.89 -0.47 -2.28
CA TYR A 119 -13.07 -0.12 -3.09
C TYR A 119 -13.31 -1.12 -4.21
N ALA A 120 -12.26 -1.62 -4.87
CA ALA A 120 -12.40 -2.67 -5.88
C ALA A 120 -12.96 -3.96 -5.26
N LEU A 121 -12.41 -4.39 -4.12
CA LEU A 121 -12.90 -5.56 -3.37
C LEU A 121 -14.35 -5.37 -2.91
N LEU A 122 -14.71 -4.17 -2.43
CA LEU A 122 -16.07 -3.81 -2.04
C LEU A 122 -17.06 -3.94 -3.19
N PHE A 123 -16.72 -3.38 -4.36
CA PHE A 123 -17.55 -3.46 -5.57
C PHE A 123 -17.76 -4.90 -6.01
N ILE A 124 -16.70 -5.70 -6.02
CA ILE A 124 -16.74 -7.10 -6.39
C ILE A 124 -17.66 -7.91 -5.44
N LEU A 125 -17.52 -7.71 -4.13
CA LEU A 125 -18.38 -8.38 -3.14
C LEU A 125 -19.85 -7.97 -3.29
N ALA A 126 -20.13 -6.71 -3.63
CA ALA A 126 -21.49 -6.23 -3.89
C ALA A 126 -22.12 -6.93 -5.11
N VAL A 127 -21.36 -7.04 -6.19
CA VAL A 127 -21.79 -7.77 -7.40
C VAL A 127 -22.03 -9.25 -7.08
N LYS A 128 -21.14 -9.89 -6.29
CA LYS A 128 -21.31 -11.29 -5.88
C LYS A 128 -22.57 -11.48 -5.03
N SER A 129 -22.81 -10.60 -4.04
CA SER A 129 -24.02 -10.65 -3.20
C SER A 129 -25.31 -10.54 -4.01
N LEU A 130 -25.35 -9.63 -5.00
CA LEU A 130 -26.47 -9.51 -5.94
C LEU A 130 -26.64 -10.78 -6.78
N PHE A 131 -25.55 -11.33 -7.31
CA PHE A 131 -25.60 -12.55 -8.11
C PHE A 131 -26.11 -13.75 -7.31
N THR A 132 -25.63 -13.94 -6.08
CA THR A 132 -26.12 -14.98 -5.16
C THR A 132 -27.61 -14.82 -4.91
N TYR A 133 -28.08 -13.60 -4.65
CA TYR A 133 -29.50 -13.34 -4.48
C TYR A 133 -30.32 -13.80 -5.70
N PHE A 134 -29.95 -13.38 -6.91
CA PHE A 134 -30.69 -13.76 -8.12
C PHE A 134 -30.62 -15.25 -8.42
N SER A 135 -29.45 -15.89 -8.22
CA SER A 135 -29.28 -17.33 -8.44
C SER A 135 -30.13 -18.15 -7.47
N THR A 136 -30.05 -17.85 -6.17
CA THR A 136 -30.85 -18.54 -5.15
C THR A 136 -32.34 -18.26 -5.33
N PHE A 137 -32.72 -17.04 -5.72
CA PHE A 137 -34.11 -16.74 -6.04
C PHE A 137 -34.59 -17.56 -7.25
N SER A 138 -33.78 -17.69 -8.31
CA SER A 138 -34.13 -18.51 -9.48
C SER A 138 -34.29 -19.99 -9.13
N GLU A 139 -33.53 -20.50 -8.16
CA GLU A 139 -33.54 -21.92 -7.80
C GLU A 139 -34.68 -22.26 -6.83
N TYR A 140 -34.92 -21.41 -5.83
CA TYR A 140 -35.87 -21.68 -4.75
C TYR A 140 -37.17 -20.87 -4.85
N SER A 141 -37.27 -19.93 -5.81
CA SER A 141 -38.41 -19.00 -5.98
C SER A 141 -38.82 -18.28 -4.69
N SER A 142 -37.89 -18.08 -3.76
CA SER A 142 -38.14 -17.53 -2.43
C SER A 142 -37.21 -16.36 -2.15
N HIS A 143 -37.80 -15.17 -2.00
CA HIS A 143 -37.08 -13.95 -1.61
C HIS A 143 -36.44 -14.07 -0.23
N LEU A 144 -37.05 -14.84 0.67
CA LEU A 144 -36.55 -15.03 2.03
C LEU A 144 -35.27 -15.88 2.03
N VAL A 145 -35.26 -17.00 1.29
CA VAL A 145 -34.08 -17.86 1.14
C VAL A 145 -32.96 -17.12 0.40
N ALA A 146 -33.30 -16.42 -0.70
CA ALA A 146 -32.35 -15.61 -1.45
C ALA A 146 -31.73 -14.48 -0.61
N GLY A 147 -32.53 -13.82 0.23
CA GLY A 147 -32.08 -12.77 1.13
C GLY A 147 -31.14 -13.29 2.23
N ILE A 148 -31.45 -14.44 2.83
CA ILE A 148 -30.57 -15.07 3.82
C ILE A 148 -29.23 -15.45 3.18
N SER A 149 -29.26 -16.06 1.99
CA SER A 149 -28.05 -16.44 1.26
C SER A 149 -27.19 -15.25 0.85
N SER A 150 -27.79 -14.11 0.47
CA SER A 150 -27.04 -12.89 0.13
C SER A 150 -26.45 -12.19 1.36
N THR A 151 -27.07 -12.35 2.53
CA THR A 151 -26.63 -11.77 3.80
C THR A 151 -25.27 -12.31 4.26
N LEU A 152 -24.92 -13.55 3.89
CA LEU A 152 -23.60 -14.14 4.14
C LEU A 152 -22.45 -13.31 3.54
N TYR A 153 -22.71 -12.60 2.44
CA TYR A 153 -21.75 -11.72 1.78
C TYR A 153 -21.82 -10.27 2.27
N LEU A 154 -22.85 -9.91 3.03
CA LEU A 154 -23.05 -8.57 3.58
C LEU A 154 -22.05 -8.25 4.69
N ILE A 155 -21.70 -9.24 5.53
CA ILE A 155 -20.75 -9.06 6.63
C ILE A 155 -19.34 -8.72 6.12
N PRO A 156 -18.72 -9.50 5.19
CA PRO A 156 -17.46 -9.11 4.55
C PRO A 156 -17.54 -7.74 3.86
N LEU A 157 -18.65 -7.46 3.19
CA LEU A 157 -18.87 -6.20 2.46
C LEU A 157 -18.89 -4.99 3.40
N LEU A 158 -19.61 -5.06 4.52
CA LEU A 158 -19.66 -4.01 5.53
C LEU A 158 -18.29 -3.81 6.22
N LEU A 159 -17.58 -4.91 6.46
CA LEU A 159 -16.24 -4.87 7.08
C LEU A 159 -15.22 -4.18 6.16
N ILE A 160 -15.23 -4.49 4.86
CA ILE A 160 -14.40 -3.81 3.85
C ILE A 160 -14.85 -2.36 3.65
N ALA A 161 -16.16 -2.06 3.69
CA ALA A 161 -16.66 -0.69 3.58
C ALA A 161 -16.16 0.18 4.74
N ALA A 162 -16.26 -0.30 5.98
CA ALA A 162 -15.76 0.40 7.16
C ALA A 162 -14.24 0.62 7.09
N ALA A 163 -13.50 -0.41 6.64
CA ALA A 163 -12.06 -0.34 6.43
C ALA A 163 -11.66 0.67 5.33
N ALA A 164 -12.43 0.77 4.25
CA ALA A 164 -12.19 1.71 3.16
C ALA A 164 -12.47 3.16 3.57
N VAL A 165 -13.56 3.40 4.31
CA VAL A 165 -13.95 4.75 4.80
C VAL A 165 -12.94 5.27 5.81
N LYS A 166 -12.56 4.45 6.80
CA LYS A 166 -11.62 4.83 7.88
C LYS A 166 -10.17 4.47 7.58
N TYR A 167 -9.83 4.27 6.31
CA TYR A 167 -8.53 3.75 5.88
C TYR A 167 -7.32 4.52 6.44
N ALA A 168 -7.41 5.85 6.47
CA ALA A 168 -6.33 6.71 6.94
C ALA A 168 -6.01 6.52 8.43
N GLN A 169 -7.00 6.13 9.25
CA GLN A 169 -6.85 5.90 10.68
C GLN A 169 -6.61 4.42 10.98
N TRP A 170 -7.19 3.51 10.20
CA TRP A 170 -7.23 2.07 10.47
C TRP A 170 -6.46 1.27 9.43
N THR A 171 -5.33 1.80 8.95
CA THR A 171 -4.66 1.25 7.77
C THR A 171 -4.18 -0.19 7.96
N ARG A 172 -3.73 -0.54 9.18
CA ARG A 172 -3.37 -1.92 9.53
C ARG A 172 -4.58 -2.84 9.57
N PHE A 173 -5.65 -2.42 10.24
CA PHE A 173 -6.90 -3.17 10.29
C PHE A 173 -7.48 -3.37 8.88
N ALA A 174 -7.45 -2.34 8.05
CA ALA A 174 -7.96 -2.39 6.69
C ALA A 174 -7.18 -3.36 5.79
N LEU A 175 -5.85 -3.44 5.98
CA LEU A 175 -5.01 -4.42 5.32
C LEU A 175 -5.32 -5.85 5.80
N ILE A 176 -5.47 -6.06 7.12
CA ILE A 176 -5.84 -7.36 7.70
C ILE A 176 -7.23 -7.79 7.22
N ALA A 177 -8.21 -6.90 7.29
CA ALA A 177 -9.57 -7.10 6.80
C ALA A 177 -9.58 -7.52 5.32
N GLY A 178 -8.84 -6.78 4.47
CA GLY A 178 -8.68 -7.12 3.06
C GLY A 178 -8.08 -8.51 2.85
N MET A 179 -7.04 -8.88 3.60
CA MET A 179 -6.43 -10.22 3.52
C MET A 179 -7.37 -11.32 3.98
N VAL A 180 -8.05 -11.16 5.11
CA VAL A 180 -8.97 -12.17 5.67
C VAL A 180 -10.12 -12.43 4.70
N VAL A 181 -10.75 -11.37 4.20
CA VAL A 181 -11.84 -11.49 3.21
C VAL A 181 -11.33 -12.13 1.93
N SER A 182 -10.14 -11.75 1.46
CA SER A 182 -9.52 -12.35 0.28
C SER A 182 -9.26 -13.86 0.44
N ILE A 183 -8.82 -14.31 1.62
CA ILE A 183 -8.59 -15.73 1.92
C ILE A 183 -9.91 -16.50 1.97
N ILE A 184 -10.93 -15.95 2.62
CA ILE A 184 -12.26 -16.56 2.68
C ILE A 184 -12.84 -16.75 1.28
N GLU A 185 -12.74 -15.72 0.43
CA GLU A 185 -13.18 -15.78 -0.97
C GLU A 185 -12.39 -16.82 -1.78
N MET A 186 -11.09 -16.98 -1.49
CA MET A 186 -10.26 -18.01 -2.13
C MET A 186 -10.62 -19.44 -1.67
N LEU A 187 -11.05 -19.62 -0.41
CA LEU A 187 -11.51 -20.90 0.11
C LEU A 187 -12.89 -21.28 -0.46
N ASP A 188 -13.82 -20.33 -0.50
CA ASP A 188 -15.14 -20.50 -1.11
C ASP A 188 -15.02 -20.96 -2.58
N TYR A 189 -14.08 -20.35 -3.31
CA TYR A 189 -13.70 -20.77 -4.66
C TYR A 189 -13.26 -22.25 -4.73
N ILE A 190 -12.28 -22.65 -3.92
CA ILE A 190 -11.72 -24.01 -3.98
C ILE A 190 -12.82 -25.07 -3.75
N LEU A 191 -13.76 -24.78 -2.85
CA LEU A 191 -14.85 -25.67 -2.50
C LEU A 191 -15.94 -25.73 -3.59
N ALA A 192 -16.24 -24.60 -4.24
CA ALA A 192 -17.37 -24.51 -5.16
C ALA A 192 -17.03 -24.83 -6.64
N VAL A 193 -15.75 -24.78 -7.04
CA VAL A 193 -15.30 -25.08 -8.42
C VAL A 193 -15.62 -26.48 -8.89
N PRO A 194 -15.38 -27.55 -8.12
CA PRO A 194 -15.65 -28.91 -8.59
C PRO A 194 -17.13 -29.10 -8.94
N GLY A 195 -18.02 -28.55 -8.12
CA GLY A 195 -19.47 -28.58 -8.37
C GLY A 195 -19.90 -27.71 -9.55
N SER A 196 -19.31 -26.51 -9.69
CA SER A 196 -19.65 -25.55 -10.74
C SER A 196 -19.24 -26.01 -12.14
N ILE A 197 -18.08 -26.66 -12.26
CA ILE A 197 -17.61 -27.25 -13.53
C ILE A 197 -18.50 -28.46 -13.89
N ALA A 198 -18.87 -29.28 -12.92
CA ALA A 198 -19.76 -30.42 -13.14
C ALA A 198 -21.19 -30.01 -13.54
N SER A 199 -21.67 -28.84 -13.09
CA SER A 199 -23.03 -28.36 -13.35
C SER A 199 -23.17 -27.43 -14.57
N GLY A 200 -22.09 -27.17 -15.33
CA GLY A 200 -22.14 -26.32 -16.52
C GLY A 200 -22.41 -24.84 -16.22
N THR A 201 -21.68 -24.25 -15.27
CA THR A 201 -21.86 -22.84 -14.87
C THR A 201 -21.63 -21.83 -16.01
N ASN A 202 -22.47 -20.78 -16.01
CA ASN A 202 -22.41 -19.66 -16.96
C ASN A 202 -21.04 -18.95 -16.97
N GLY A 203 -20.50 -18.68 -18.15
CA GLY A 203 -19.18 -18.05 -18.33
C GLY A 203 -19.01 -16.68 -17.63
N MET A 204 -20.12 -15.94 -17.43
CA MET A 204 -20.13 -14.68 -16.66
C MET A 204 -19.72 -14.89 -15.20
N THR A 205 -20.17 -15.99 -14.58
CA THR A 205 -19.82 -16.36 -13.20
C THR A 205 -18.32 -16.67 -13.11
N MET A 206 -17.78 -17.40 -14.10
CA MET A 206 -16.33 -17.64 -14.18
C MET A 206 -15.52 -16.35 -14.31
N VAL A 207 -15.98 -15.38 -15.11
CA VAL A 207 -15.29 -14.09 -15.28
C VAL A 207 -15.26 -13.29 -13.98
N ILE A 208 -16.39 -13.19 -13.26
CA ILE A 208 -16.45 -12.53 -11.94
C ILE A 208 -15.49 -13.23 -10.96
N TRP A 209 -15.42 -14.56 -11.01
CA TRP A 209 -14.56 -15.36 -10.15
C TRP A 209 -13.07 -15.25 -10.49
N ILE A 210 -12.72 -15.06 -11.77
CA ILE A 210 -11.34 -14.79 -12.21
C ILE A 210 -10.93 -13.36 -11.80
N ALA A 211 -11.82 -12.38 -11.93
CA ALA A 211 -11.56 -11.00 -11.51
C ALA A 211 -11.34 -10.91 -9.99
N LEU A 212 -12.14 -11.63 -9.20
CA LEU A 212 -11.93 -11.85 -7.76
C LEU A 212 -10.51 -12.35 -7.49
N ARG A 213 -10.09 -13.40 -8.19
CA ARG A 213 -8.78 -14.03 -8.01
C ARG A 213 -7.62 -13.09 -8.32
N ILE A 214 -7.69 -12.32 -9.40
CA ILE A 214 -6.66 -11.33 -9.72
C ILE A 214 -6.57 -10.30 -8.59
N SER A 215 -7.72 -9.83 -8.08
CA SER A 215 -7.73 -8.86 -6.97
C SER A 215 -7.15 -9.41 -5.67
N VAL A 216 -7.48 -10.66 -5.33
CA VAL A 216 -6.99 -11.37 -4.14
C VAL A 216 -5.50 -11.63 -4.23
N TRP A 217 -5.04 -12.20 -5.34
CA TRP A 217 -3.61 -12.49 -5.57
C TRP A 217 -2.78 -11.22 -5.53
N CYS A 218 -3.26 -10.14 -6.12
CA CYS A 218 -2.53 -8.90 -6.06
C CYS A 218 -2.56 -8.27 -4.67
N THR A 219 -3.66 -8.38 -3.91
CA THR A 219 -3.73 -7.91 -2.51
C THR A 219 -2.73 -8.68 -1.64
N LEU A 220 -2.69 -10.02 -1.76
CA LEU A 220 -1.75 -10.88 -1.04
C LEU A 220 -0.31 -10.62 -1.46
N TYR A 221 -0.01 -10.59 -2.77
CA TYR A 221 1.33 -10.30 -3.29
C TYR A 221 1.86 -8.96 -2.77
N ASN A 222 1.00 -7.93 -2.74
CA ASN A 222 1.34 -6.63 -2.20
C ASN A 222 1.62 -6.68 -0.68
N ALA A 223 0.79 -7.39 0.09
CA ALA A 223 1.01 -7.58 1.53
C ALA A 223 2.32 -8.36 1.83
N PHE A 224 2.63 -9.39 1.02
CA PHE A 224 3.87 -10.14 1.13
C PHE A 224 5.10 -9.31 0.74
N LYS A 225 5.02 -8.54 -0.36
CA LYS A 225 6.09 -7.63 -0.77
C LYS A 225 6.37 -6.59 0.32
N TRP A 226 5.33 -6.08 0.98
CA TRP A 226 5.47 -5.21 2.14
C TRP A 226 6.20 -5.90 3.31
N LYS A 227 5.81 -7.13 3.66
CA LYS A 227 6.45 -7.90 4.73
C LYS A 227 7.92 -8.25 4.40
N SER A 228 8.23 -8.52 3.13
CA SER A 228 9.62 -8.77 2.67
C SER A 228 10.48 -7.52 2.82
N LYS A 229 10.00 -6.36 2.36
CA LYS A 229 10.70 -5.09 2.52
C LYS A 229 10.94 -4.72 3.97
N GLN A 230 10.04 -5.07 4.89
CA GLN A 230 10.29 -4.89 6.33
C GLN A 230 11.38 -5.83 6.88
N LYS A 231 11.55 -7.03 6.30
CA LYS A 231 12.58 -7.99 6.71
C LYS A 231 13.96 -7.70 6.12
N GLU A 232 14.03 -7.11 4.94
CA GLU A 232 15.28 -6.68 4.29
C GLU A 232 15.94 -5.50 5.00
N HIS A 233 15.18 -4.78 5.82
CA HIS A 233 15.68 -3.79 6.78
C HIS A 233 15.35 -4.25 8.21
N PRO A 234 15.93 -5.38 8.68
CA PRO A 234 15.66 -5.85 10.03
C PRO A 234 16.23 -4.80 10.99
N ALA A 235 15.36 -4.31 11.88
CA ALA A 235 15.79 -3.45 12.97
C ALA A 235 16.96 -4.13 13.71
N ALA A 236 18.10 -3.45 13.81
CA ALA A 236 19.04 -3.77 14.86
C ALA A 236 18.30 -3.54 16.19
N ILE A 237 17.92 -4.63 16.85
CA ILE A 237 17.43 -4.62 18.22
C ILE A 237 18.64 -4.18 19.06
N PRO A 238 18.61 -3.04 19.76
CA PRO A 238 19.60 -2.83 20.80
C PRO A 238 19.37 -3.92 21.85
N ASP A 239 20.41 -4.70 22.10
CA ASP A 239 20.52 -5.56 23.27
C ASP A 239 20.36 -4.65 24.51
N VAL A 240 19.14 -4.62 25.05
CA VAL A 240 18.86 -3.99 26.34
C VAL A 240 19.13 -5.06 27.41
N SER A 241 20.40 -5.40 27.57
CA SER A 241 20.94 -5.99 28.79
C SER A 241 21.68 -4.90 29.55
N ARG A 242 20.91 -4.17 30.37
CA ARG A 242 21.38 -3.51 31.59
C ARG A 242 20.36 -3.75 32.68
#